data_AF-A0AAJ0MGA4-F1
#
_entry.id   AF-A0AAJ0MGA4-F1
#
_cell.length_a   1.000
_cell.length_b   1.000
_cell.length_c   1.000
_cell.angle_alpha   90.00
_cell.angle_beta   90.00
_cell.angle_gamma   90.00
#
_symmetry.space_group_name_H-M   'P 1'
#
loop_
_entity.id
_entity.type
_entity.pdbx_description
1 polymer ?
#
loop_
_entity_poly.entity_id
_entity_poly.type
_entity_poly.pdbx_seq_one_letter_code
_entity_poly.pdbx_strand_id
1 'polypeptide(L)'
;MDDEITQIADQLEDQASPGRGRGGGSSSRGRGGGRGGRFRTNKGGKGREVDLSRALSRLLRHQAANAGVELDREGFASLDKVLQWGAVRSLQATFAEIVSAVRDSDKQRFALKPNPATNKGLDEASTDPAHWLIRANQGHSIKLDNEGLLKPLALPFAEDGTLPEGSVAVPATVVHGTYYAFWPRIVASGGLRPMGRNHVHFSTGLPEDEAGVVSGMRRDAELLIYVDVAASMREAGIKWWMSDNGVVLTEGAEEGLVPAKYFREVAGRTQGVGVLWRDGEAVADLPAGITIRVPQGKARAGGGRGGRGGKA
;
A
#
# COMPACT_ATOMS: atom_id res chain seq x y z
N MET A 1 -28.09 -7.44 -21.71
CA MET A 1 -28.24 -6.04 -21.26
C MET A 1 -27.02 -5.54 -20.49
N ASP A 2 -26.02 -6.38 -20.24
CA ASP A 2 -24.76 -5.99 -19.59
C ASP A 2 -23.60 -5.67 -20.56
N ASP A 3 -23.74 -6.01 -21.84
CA ASP A 3 -22.71 -5.73 -22.86
C ASP A 3 -22.77 -4.31 -23.46
N GLU A 4 -23.90 -3.59 -23.28
CA GLU A 4 -24.07 -2.22 -23.80
C GLU A 4 -23.51 -1.15 -22.87
N ILE A 5 -23.41 -1.40 -21.56
CA ILE A 5 -22.89 -0.44 -20.59
C ILE A 5 -21.35 -0.35 -20.69
N THR A 6 -20.69 -1.44 -21.06
CA THR A 6 -19.23 -1.52 -21.18
C THR A 6 -18.72 -0.80 -22.44
N GLN A 7 -19.50 -0.75 -23.52
CA GLN A 7 -19.10 -0.06 -24.77
C GLN A 7 -19.26 1.47 -24.72
N ILE A 8 -20.11 2.00 -23.84
CA ILE A 8 -20.33 3.45 -23.71
C ILE A 8 -19.24 4.12 -22.85
N ALA A 9 -18.61 3.39 -21.92
CA ALA A 9 -17.53 3.91 -21.10
C ALA A 9 -16.21 4.10 -21.87
N ASP A 10 -15.95 3.28 -22.89
CA ASP A 10 -14.72 3.31 -23.69
C ASP A 10 -14.74 4.38 -24.81
N GLN A 11 -15.93 4.90 -25.19
CA GLN A 11 -16.06 5.92 -26.24
C GLN A 11 -16.01 7.38 -25.74
N LEU A 12 -15.86 7.62 -24.43
CA LEU A 12 -15.83 8.98 -23.86
C LEU A 12 -14.46 9.43 -23.34
N GLU A 13 -13.40 8.60 -23.43
CA GLU A 13 -12.04 8.99 -23.04
C GLU A 13 -11.11 9.35 -24.21
N ASP A 14 -11.51 9.16 -25.48
CA ASP A 14 -10.63 9.38 -26.65
C ASP A 14 -10.80 10.75 -27.36
N GLN A 15 -11.37 11.74 -26.66
CA GLN A 15 -11.48 13.14 -27.14
C GLN A 15 -10.73 14.11 -26.21
N ALA A 16 -9.46 13.83 -25.92
CA ALA A 16 -8.56 14.79 -25.30
C ALA A 16 -7.10 14.58 -25.74
N SER A 17 -6.84 14.73 -27.04
CA SER A 17 -5.47 14.93 -27.55
C SER A 17 -5.03 16.39 -27.36
N PRO A 18 -3.90 16.70 -26.69
CA PRO A 18 -3.24 17.97 -26.88
C PRO A 18 -2.26 17.86 -28.07
N GLY A 19 -2.60 18.58 -29.14
CA GLY A 19 -1.78 18.73 -30.33
C GLY A 19 -0.42 19.38 -30.05
N ARG A 20 0.58 18.92 -30.80
CA ARG A 20 1.93 19.50 -30.88
C ARG A 20 1.88 20.88 -31.53
N GLY A 21 2.41 21.90 -30.86
CA GLY A 21 2.67 23.23 -31.43
C GLY A 21 4.17 23.55 -31.42
N ARG A 22 4.76 23.71 -32.62
CA ARG A 22 6.15 24.13 -32.85
C ARG A 22 6.25 25.67 -32.92
N GLY A 23 7.24 26.21 -32.21
CA GLY A 23 8.18 27.32 -32.53
C GLY A 23 7.76 28.57 -33.33
N GLY A 24 8.16 29.73 -32.79
CA GLY A 24 8.37 31.00 -33.52
C GLY A 24 8.61 32.16 -32.56
N GLY A 25 9.81 32.77 -32.54
CA GLY A 25 10.23 33.71 -31.49
C GLY A 25 10.21 35.19 -31.86
N SER A 26 10.57 36.06 -30.89
CA SER A 26 11.55 37.15 -31.05
C SER A 26 11.81 37.89 -29.73
N SER A 27 13.11 38.16 -29.52
CA SER A 27 13.78 39.27 -28.80
C SER A 27 13.06 40.13 -27.75
N SER A 28 13.69 40.24 -26.57
CA SER A 28 14.10 41.53 -25.99
C SER A 28 15.15 41.34 -24.88
N ARG A 29 16.12 42.26 -24.83
CA ARG A 29 17.37 42.25 -24.04
C ARG A 29 17.22 42.99 -22.71
N GLY A 30 18.02 42.63 -21.71
CA GLY A 30 18.42 43.51 -20.58
C GLY A 30 18.64 42.76 -19.25
N ARG A 31 19.84 42.20 -18.95
CA ARG A 31 21.05 42.75 -18.29
C ARG A 31 20.99 42.90 -16.75
N GLY A 32 21.89 42.17 -16.07
CA GLY A 32 22.38 42.37 -14.68
C GLY A 32 21.59 41.60 -13.63
N GLY A 33 22.14 40.80 -12.71
CA GLY A 33 23.49 40.62 -12.18
C GLY A 33 23.32 40.36 -10.67
N GLY A 34 24.00 39.36 -10.10
CA GLY A 34 24.09 39.22 -8.63
C GLY A 34 23.91 37.81 -8.08
N ARG A 35 25.04 37.27 -7.59
CA ARG A 35 25.18 36.00 -6.87
C ARG A 35 24.43 36.02 -5.52
N GLY A 36 23.89 34.87 -5.13
CA GLY A 36 23.39 34.61 -3.78
C GLY A 36 23.15 33.12 -3.58
N GLY A 37 24.20 32.40 -3.19
CA GLY A 37 24.18 30.95 -2.98
C GLY A 37 23.14 30.55 -1.94
N ARG A 38 22.14 29.79 -2.38
CA ARG A 38 21.19 29.15 -1.47
C ARG A 38 21.82 27.87 -0.97
N PHE A 39 22.15 27.87 0.32
CA PHE A 39 22.50 26.71 1.13
C PHE A 39 21.71 25.46 0.69
N ARG A 40 22.39 24.53 0.03
CA ARG A 40 21.89 23.18 -0.20
C ARG A 40 22.07 22.41 1.10
N THR A 41 21.04 22.40 1.93
CA THR A 41 20.93 21.43 3.01
C THR A 41 20.80 20.03 2.40
N ASN A 42 21.47 19.08 3.04
CA ASN A 42 21.65 17.68 2.67
C ASN A 42 20.30 16.90 2.65
N LYS A 43 19.42 17.19 1.68
CA LYS A 43 18.07 16.62 1.52
C LYS A 43 17.93 15.77 0.24
N GLY A 44 19.01 15.60 -0.52
CA GLY A 44 19.01 14.91 -1.81
C GLY A 44 18.95 13.38 -1.72
N GLY A 45 19.60 12.78 -0.71
CA GLY A 45 19.68 11.32 -0.56
C GLY A 45 18.33 10.66 -0.22
N LYS A 46 17.65 11.15 0.84
CA LYS A 46 16.34 10.62 1.25
C LYS A 46 15.24 10.81 0.20
N GLY A 47 15.29 11.89 -0.57
CA GLY A 47 14.32 12.13 -1.65
C GLY A 47 14.44 11.07 -2.75
N ARG A 48 15.67 10.81 -3.18
CA ARG A 48 15.98 9.84 -4.23
C ARG A 48 15.58 8.41 -3.86
N GLU A 49 15.85 7.99 -2.63
CA GLU A 49 15.47 6.66 -2.12
C GLU A 49 13.94 6.47 -2.08
N VAL A 50 13.21 7.50 -1.62
CA VAL A 50 11.75 7.52 -1.61
C VAL A 50 11.19 7.45 -3.04
N ASP A 51 11.77 8.19 -3.97
CA ASP A 51 11.34 8.19 -5.39
C ASP A 51 11.58 6.83 -6.05
N LEU A 52 12.72 6.19 -5.77
CA LEU A 52 13.01 4.83 -6.22
C LEU A 52 12.02 3.83 -5.64
N SER A 53 11.76 3.90 -4.33
CA SER A 53 10.77 3.05 -3.65
C SER A 53 9.36 3.22 -4.24
N ARG A 54 8.97 4.46 -4.59
CA ARG A 54 7.68 4.74 -5.25
C ARG A 54 7.64 4.22 -6.69
N ALA A 55 8.73 4.31 -7.43
CA ALA A 55 8.82 3.77 -8.78
C ALA A 55 8.71 2.24 -8.78
N LEU A 56 9.51 1.55 -7.96
CA LEU A 56 9.47 0.10 -7.81
C LEU A 56 8.09 -0.38 -7.35
N SER A 57 7.48 0.28 -6.36
CA SER A 57 6.13 -0.06 -5.89
C SER A 57 5.09 0.07 -7.01
N ARG A 58 5.18 1.12 -7.83
CA ARG A 58 4.24 1.34 -8.94
C ARG A 58 4.40 0.30 -10.05
N LEU A 59 5.64 -0.07 -10.39
CA LEU A 59 5.91 -1.12 -11.37
C LEU A 59 5.37 -2.46 -10.89
N LEU A 60 5.92 -2.94 -9.77
CA LEU A 60 5.72 -4.31 -9.30
C LEU A 60 4.27 -4.58 -8.86
N ARG A 61 3.51 -3.56 -8.43
CA ARG A 61 2.13 -3.74 -7.95
C ARG A 61 1.05 -3.49 -8.99
N HIS A 62 1.33 -2.66 -10.00
CA HIS A 62 0.29 -2.10 -10.87
C HIS A 62 0.64 -2.06 -12.36
N GLN A 63 1.92 -1.97 -12.73
CA GLN A 63 2.31 -1.64 -14.11
C GLN A 63 3.19 -2.70 -14.78
N ALA A 64 3.47 -3.83 -14.12
CA ALA A 64 4.36 -4.87 -14.64
C ALA A 64 3.92 -5.38 -16.03
N ALA A 65 2.64 -5.75 -16.18
CA ALA A 65 2.08 -6.20 -17.46
C ALA A 65 2.24 -5.15 -18.57
N ASN A 66 1.84 -3.90 -18.32
CA ASN A 66 1.96 -2.80 -19.28
C ASN A 66 3.42 -2.44 -19.61
N ALA A 67 4.34 -2.72 -18.69
CA ALA A 67 5.77 -2.47 -18.85
C ALA A 67 6.50 -3.61 -19.58
N GLY A 68 5.80 -4.69 -19.97
CA GLY A 68 6.43 -5.89 -20.52
C GLY A 68 7.34 -6.61 -19.53
N VAL A 69 7.07 -6.45 -18.24
CA VAL A 69 7.79 -7.12 -17.15
C VAL A 69 6.91 -8.25 -16.65
N GLU A 70 7.34 -9.48 -16.93
CA GLU A 70 6.64 -10.67 -16.46
C GLU A 70 6.91 -10.89 -14.97
N LEU A 71 5.84 -11.18 -14.23
CA LEU A 71 5.90 -11.59 -12.84
C LEU A 71 5.63 -13.09 -12.79
N ASP A 72 6.46 -13.82 -12.05
CA ASP A 72 6.20 -15.24 -11.78
C ASP A 72 5.01 -15.41 -10.82
N ARG A 73 4.69 -16.67 -10.50
CA ARG A 73 3.58 -17.02 -9.59
C ARG A 73 3.73 -16.39 -8.20
N GLU A 74 4.97 -16.19 -7.74
CA GLU A 74 5.29 -15.58 -6.45
C GLU A 74 5.37 -14.04 -6.52
N GLY A 75 5.18 -13.45 -7.70
CA GLY A 75 5.24 -12.01 -7.95
C GLY A 75 6.65 -11.47 -8.17
N PHE A 76 7.65 -12.32 -8.42
CA PHE A 76 9.00 -11.89 -8.73
C PHE A 76 9.18 -11.57 -10.21
N ALA A 77 9.92 -10.51 -10.47
CA ALA A 77 10.37 -10.10 -11.79
C ALA A 77 11.91 -10.05 -11.87
N SER A 78 12.44 -10.24 -13.07
CA SER A 78 13.88 -10.08 -13.33
C SER A 78 14.34 -8.65 -13.09
N LEU A 79 15.36 -8.47 -12.24
CA LEU A 79 15.78 -7.14 -11.80
C LEU A 79 16.38 -6.31 -12.95
N ASP A 80 17.08 -6.92 -13.91
CA ASP A 80 17.56 -6.25 -15.12
C ASP A 80 16.42 -5.61 -15.94
N LYS A 81 15.28 -6.32 -16.08
CA LYS A 81 14.08 -5.80 -16.77
C LYS A 81 13.42 -4.68 -15.99
N VAL A 82 13.36 -4.81 -14.66
CA VAL A 82 12.85 -3.77 -13.76
C VAL A 82 13.68 -2.49 -13.87
N LEU A 83 15.01 -2.60 -13.91
CA LEU A 83 15.92 -1.46 -14.07
C LEU A 83 15.78 -0.78 -15.44
N GLN A 84 15.37 -1.53 -16.47
CA GLN A 84 15.13 -0.99 -17.80
C GLN A 84 13.82 -0.20 -17.91
N TRP A 85 12.89 -0.31 -16.96
CA TRP A 85 11.62 0.42 -17.03
C TRP A 85 11.81 1.93 -16.90
N GLY A 86 11.15 2.71 -17.77
CA GLY A 86 11.44 4.14 -17.98
C GLY A 86 11.52 4.99 -16.71
N ALA A 87 10.63 4.78 -15.74
CA ALA A 87 10.66 5.56 -14.49
C ALA A 87 11.81 5.15 -13.56
N VAL A 88 12.19 3.87 -13.48
CA VAL A 88 13.36 3.41 -12.71
C VAL A 88 14.65 3.78 -13.44
N ARG A 89 14.71 3.57 -14.76
CA ARG A 89 15.83 3.94 -15.62
C ARG A 89 16.15 5.43 -15.56
N SER A 90 15.12 6.29 -15.50
CA SER A 90 15.30 7.74 -15.37
C SER A 90 15.99 8.16 -14.07
N LEU A 91 15.90 7.32 -13.03
CA LEU A 91 16.60 7.55 -11.78
C LEU A 91 18.05 7.08 -11.85
N GLN A 92 18.46 6.32 -12.87
CA GLN A 92 19.81 5.72 -12.97
C GLN A 92 20.17 4.96 -11.68
N ALA A 93 19.23 4.16 -11.17
CA ALA A 93 19.43 3.40 -9.94
C ALA A 93 20.50 2.31 -10.15
N THR A 94 21.46 2.25 -9.24
CA THR A 94 22.50 1.20 -9.20
C THR A 94 22.01 -0.03 -8.44
N PHE A 95 22.66 -1.18 -8.64
CA PHE A 95 22.36 -2.40 -7.89
C PHE A 95 22.47 -2.17 -6.37
N ALA A 96 23.53 -1.48 -5.92
CA ALA A 96 23.72 -1.15 -4.50
C ALA A 96 22.58 -0.29 -3.93
N GLU A 97 22.06 0.68 -4.70
CA GLU A 97 20.90 1.48 -4.31
C GLU A 97 19.62 0.64 -4.21
N ILE A 98 19.44 -0.38 -5.07
CA ILE A 98 18.31 -1.31 -4.98
C ILE A 98 18.43 -2.18 -3.73
N VAL A 99 19.62 -2.76 -3.47
CA VAL A 99 19.86 -3.58 -2.28
C VAL A 99 19.60 -2.78 -1.01
N SER A 100 20.09 -1.54 -0.93
CA SER A 100 19.78 -0.62 0.17
C SER A 100 18.29 -0.31 0.24
N ALA A 101 17.63 -0.02 -0.88
CA ALA A 101 16.18 0.23 -0.88
C ALA A 101 15.34 -1.00 -0.47
N VAL A 102 15.84 -2.23 -0.65
CA VAL A 102 15.19 -3.44 -0.13
C VAL A 102 15.44 -3.57 1.37
N ARG A 103 16.71 -3.51 1.79
CA ARG A 103 17.15 -3.70 3.18
C ARG A 103 16.65 -2.60 4.13
N ASP A 104 16.79 -1.35 3.73
CA ASP A 104 16.57 -0.16 4.57
C ASP A 104 15.15 0.38 4.44
N SER A 105 14.29 -0.24 3.63
CA SER A 105 12.91 0.22 3.56
C SER A 105 12.21 0.03 4.91
N ASP A 106 11.71 1.14 5.47
CA ASP A 106 10.92 1.20 6.71
C ASP A 106 9.77 0.18 6.82
N LYS A 107 9.40 -0.43 5.69
CA LYS A 107 8.26 -1.33 5.57
C LYS A 107 8.59 -2.69 4.95
N GLN A 108 9.88 -3.02 4.76
CA GLN A 108 10.33 -4.19 4.00
C GLN A 108 9.46 -4.36 2.74
N ARG A 109 9.46 -3.33 1.87
CA ARG A 109 8.47 -3.21 0.78
C ARG A 109 8.72 -4.20 -0.34
N PHE A 110 9.93 -4.71 -0.43
CA PHE A 110 10.43 -5.55 -1.51
C PHE A 110 11.19 -6.74 -0.93
N ALA A 111 11.33 -7.79 -1.73
CA ALA A 111 12.22 -8.90 -1.47
C ALA A 111 13.09 -9.15 -2.71
N LEU A 112 14.33 -9.53 -2.46
CA LEU A 112 15.29 -9.97 -3.47
C LEU A 112 15.60 -11.45 -3.25
N LYS A 113 15.71 -12.22 -4.33
CA LYS A 113 16.26 -13.59 -4.30
C LYS A 113 17.14 -13.83 -5.52
N PRO A 114 18.12 -14.75 -5.46
CA PRO A 114 18.89 -15.14 -6.64
C PRO A 114 17.97 -15.65 -7.76
N ASN A 115 18.31 -15.31 -9.01
CA ASN A 115 17.61 -15.80 -10.19
C ASN A 115 18.26 -17.11 -10.66
N PRO A 116 17.65 -18.29 -10.46
CA PRO A 116 18.27 -19.57 -10.83
C PRO A 116 18.50 -19.72 -12.34
N ALA A 117 17.78 -18.96 -13.18
CA ALA A 117 17.92 -19.03 -14.63
C ALA A 117 19.26 -18.45 -15.13
N THR A 118 19.78 -17.44 -14.44
CA THR A 118 20.97 -16.68 -14.82
C THR A 118 22.11 -16.85 -13.81
N ASN A 119 21.79 -17.09 -12.53
CA ASN A 119 22.71 -17.36 -11.44
C ASN A 119 22.64 -18.83 -11.02
N LYS A 120 23.23 -19.72 -11.82
CA LYS A 120 23.19 -21.18 -11.59
C LYS A 120 23.83 -21.61 -10.27
N GLY A 121 24.77 -20.83 -9.75
CA GLY A 121 25.42 -21.07 -8.47
C GLY A 121 24.68 -20.48 -7.27
N LEU A 122 23.57 -19.77 -7.49
CA LEU A 122 22.85 -19.01 -6.48
C LEU A 122 23.77 -18.10 -5.65
N ASP A 123 24.77 -17.52 -6.31
CA ASP A 123 25.77 -16.68 -5.67
C ASP A 123 25.14 -15.38 -5.17
N GLU A 124 24.97 -15.27 -3.85
CA GLU A 124 24.42 -14.10 -3.17
C GLU A 124 25.38 -12.90 -3.16
N ALA A 125 26.65 -13.09 -3.53
CA ALA A 125 27.63 -12.00 -3.67
C ALA A 125 27.59 -11.35 -5.06
N SER A 126 26.82 -11.90 -5.99
CA SER A 126 26.71 -11.34 -7.34
C SER A 126 26.17 -9.91 -7.34
N THR A 127 26.82 -9.03 -8.09
CA THR A 127 26.38 -7.64 -8.29
C THR A 127 25.69 -7.41 -9.64
N ASP A 128 25.60 -8.44 -10.49
CA ASP A 128 24.90 -8.37 -11.77
C ASP A 128 23.37 -8.38 -11.53
N PRO A 129 22.62 -7.34 -11.91
CA PRO A 129 21.17 -7.32 -11.77
C PRO A 129 20.45 -8.50 -12.44
N ALA A 130 20.98 -9.07 -13.53
CA ALA A 130 20.36 -10.21 -14.19
C ALA A 130 20.33 -11.45 -13.28
N HIS A 131 21.24 -11.55 -12.31
CA HIS A 131 21.34 -12.65 -11.34
C HIS A 131 20.32 -12.55 -10.19
N TRP A 132 19.42 -11.57 -10.21
CA TRP A 132 18.48 -11.31 -9.14
C TRP A 132 17.05 -11.18 -9.62
N LEU A 133 16.13 -11.67 -8.79
CA LEU A 133 14.70 -11.49 -8.89
C LEU A 133 14.24 -10.53 -7.80
N ILE A 134 13.32 -9.62 -8.12
CA ILE A 134 12.72 -8.68 -7.17
C ILE A 134 11.20 -8.77 -7.20
N ARG A 135 10.55 -8.72 -6.04
CA ARG A 135 9.09 -8.57 -5.91
C ARG A 135 8.72 -7.45 -4.96
N ALA A 136 7.48 -6.98 -5.05
CA ALA A 136 6.88 -6.23 -3.95
C ALA A 136 6.32 -7.22 -2.92
N ASN A 137 6.52 -6.95 -1.64
CA ASN A 137 6.05 -7.87 -0.59
C ASN A 137 4.52 -7.81 -0.40
N GLN A 138 3.89 -6.68 -0.75
CA GLN A 138 2.46 -6.43 -0.50
C GLN A 138 1.86 -5.45 -1.52
N GLY A 139 0.54 -5.43 -1.66
CA GLY A 139 -0.20 -4.36 -2.35
C GLY A 139 -0.38 -4.51 -3.86
N HIS A 140 -0.27 -5.72 -4.40
CA HIS A 140 -0.61 -6.01 -5.80
C HIS A 140 -2.11 -5.76 -6.04
N SER A 141 -2.43 -5.06 -7.13
CA SER A 141 -3.79 -5.04 -7.70
C SER A 141 -3.94 -6.07 -8.82
N ILE A 142 -2.86 -6.78 -9.15
CA ILE A 142 -2.80 -7.86 -10.13
C ILE A 142 -3.10 -9.16 -9.36
N LYS A 143 -3.96 -10.03 -9.92
CA LYS A 143 -4.19 -11.39 -9.42
C LYS A 143 -2.90 -12.20 -9.59
N LEU A 144 -1.98 -12.06 -8.66
CA LEU A 144 -0.89 -13.01 -8.45
C LEU A 144 -1.40 -14.05 -7.48
N ASP A 145 -1.11 -15.32 -7.76
CA ASP A 145 -1.32 -16.46 -6.86
C ASP A 145 -0.40 -16.31 -5.65
N ASN A 146 -0.70 -15.35 -4.77
CA ASN A 146 0.01 -15.08 -3.52
C ASN A 146 -0.16 -16.22 -2.49
N GLU A 147 -0.87 -17.29 -2.85
CA GLU A 147 -1.16 -18.45 -2.01
C GLU A 147 0.12 -19.16 -1.53
N GLY A 148 1.24 -19.05 -2.24
CA GLY A 148 2.52 -19.64 -1.83
C GLY A 148 3.27 -18.90 -0.71
N LEU A 149 2.82 -17.71 -0.29
CA LEU A 149 3.57 -16.78 0.58
C LEU A 149 2.79 -16.33 1.81
N LEU A 150 1.59 -16.87 1.97
CA LEU A 150 0.66 -16.54 3.03
C LEU A 150 0.45 -17.79 3.89
N LYS A 151 0.95 -17.75 5.12
CA LYS A 151 0.75 -18.84 6.08
C LYS A 151 -0.61 -18.66 6.75
N PRO A 152 -1.49 -19.67 6.80
CA PRO A 152 -2.79 -19.54 7.44
C PRO A 152 -2.61 -19.24 8.94
N LEU A 153 -3.42 -18.32 9.47
CA LEU A 153 -3.54 -18.15 10.91
C LEU A 153 -4.54 -19.16 11.46
N ALA A 154 -4.20 -19.75 12.59
CA ALA A 154 -5.07 -20.70 13.27
C ALA A 154 -5.13 -20.42 14.77
N LEU A 155 -6.24 -20.84 15.36
CA LEU A 155 -6.38 -20.95 16.80
C LEU A 155 -5.80 -22.30 17.24
N PRO A 156 -5.16 -22.35 18.42
CA PRO A 156 -4.68 -23.60 18.96
C PRO A 156 -5.84 -24.56 19.22
N PHE A 157 -5.60 -25.86 19.04
CA PHE A 157 -6.56 -26.90 19.41
C PHE A 157 -6.83 -26.83 20.91
N ALA A 158 -8.09 -26.99 21.30
CA ALA A 158 -8.50 -26.84 22.70
C ALA A 158 -7.92 -27.93 23.62
N GLU A 159 -7.54 -29.08 23.04
CA GLU A 159 -7.12 -30.28 23.77
C GLU A 159 -5.67 -30.19 24.24
N ASP A 160 -4.76 -29.75 23.37
CA ASP A 160 -3.32 -29.80 23.60
C ASP A 160 -2.59 -28.47 23.34
N GLY A 161 -3.30 -27.43 22.88
CA GLY A 161 -2.73 -26.13 22.58
C GLY A 161 -1.87 -26.10 21.30
N THR A 162 -1.81 -27.19 20.53
CA THR A 162 -1.04 -27.25 19.30
C THR A 162 -1.77 -26.56 18.15
N LEU A 163 -1.04 -26.21 17.09
CA LEU A 163 -1.58 -25.57 15.91
C LEU A 163 -1.71 -26.57 14.76
N PRO A 164 -2.69 -26.39 13.85
CA PRO A 164 -2.72 -27.10 12.58
C PRO A 164 -1.37 -26.99 11.83
N GLU A 165 -0.96 -28.08 11.18
CA GLU A 165 0.29 -28.10 10.42
C GLU A 165 0.31 -27.00 9.34
N GLY A 166 1.46 -26.33 9.21
CA GLY A 166 1.65 -25.24 8.25
C GLY A 166 1.00 -23.91 8.63
N SER A 167 0.33 -23.82 9.78
CA SER A 167 -0.29 -22.59 10.28
C SER A 167 0.58 -21.83 11.28
N VAL A 168 0.19 -20.59 11.59
CA VAL A 168 0.84 -19.74 12.57
C VAL A 168 -0.20 -19.27 13.60
N ALA A 169 0.22 -19.11 14.85
CA ALA A 169 -0.64 -18.58 15.90
C ALA A 169 -1.16 -17.19 15.53
N VAL A 170 -2.42 -16.91 15.88
CA VAL A 170 -2.96 -15.55 15.84
C VAL A 170 -2.11 -14.62 16.74
N PRO A 171 -1.57 -13.50 16.20
CA PRO A 171 -0.82 -12.54 17.01
C PRO A 171 -1.68 -11.91 18.11
N ALA A 172 -1.05 -11.57 19.25
CA ALA A 172 -1.73 -10.93 20.38
C ALA A 172 -2.39 -9.58 20.02
N THR A 173 -1.80 -8.87 19.04
CA THR A 173 -2.33 -7.63 18.51
C THR A 173 -2.52 -7.76 17.01
N VAL A 174 -3.74 -7.45 16.56
CA VAL A 174 -4.07 -7.30 15.14
C VAL A 174 -4.82 -5.99 14.99
N VAL A 175 -4.19 -5.01 14.34
CA VAL A 175 -4.65 -3.61 14.35
C VAL A 175 -4.64 -2.99 12.95
N HIS A 176 -5.73 -2.32 12.59
CA HIS A 176 -5.85 -1.55 11.37
C HIS A 176 -5.76 -0.05 11.67
N GLY A 177 -4.89 0.65 10.95
CA GLY A 177 -4.78 2.10 11.04
C GLY A 177 -5.57 2.81 9.96
N THR A 178 -6.45 3.73 10.36
CA THR A 178 -7.25 4.55 9.45
C THR A 178 -7.23 6.02 9.87
N TYR A 179 -8.09 6.83 9.24
CA TYR A 179 -8.14 8.28 9.41
C TYR A 179 -9.56 8.69 9.77
N TYR A 180 -9.71 9.81 10.49
CA TYR A 180 -11.04 10.32 10.87
C TYR A 180 -11.95 10.50 9.66
N ALA A 181 -11.37 10.93 8.52
CA ALA A 181 -12.08 11.13 7.26
C ALA A 181 -12.76 9.87 6.71
N PHE A 182 -12.29 8.67 7.05
CA PHE A 182 -12.84 7.41 6.54
C PHE A 182 -13.73 6.69 7.56
N TRP A 183 -13.68 7.11 8.84
CA TRP A 183 -14.43 6.46 9.91
C TRP A 183 -15.94 6.41 9.69
N PRO A 184 -16.63 7.51 9.30
CA PRO A 184 -18.08 7.45 9.05
C PRO A 184 -18.46 6.41 7.99
N ARG A 185 -17.61 6.21 6.97
CA ARG A 185 -17.87 5.22 5.92
C ARG A 185 -17.64 3.79 6.40
N ILE A 186 -16.66 3.56 7.27
CA ILE A 186 -16.40 2.24 7.88
C ILE A 186 -17.59 1.83 8.73
N VAL A 187 -18.10 2.74 9.57
CA VAL A 187 -19.29 2.51 10.39
C VAL A 187 -20.52 2.27 9.52
N ALA A 188 -20.75 3.13 8.52
CA ALA A 188 -21.90 2.99 7.62
C ALA A 188 -21.88 1.70 6.80
N SER A 189 -20.71 1.18 6.43
CA SER A 189 -20.58 -0.13 5.76
C SER A 189 -20.63 -1.32 6.71
N GLY A 190 -20.76 -1.08 8.02
CA GLY A 190 -20.79 -2.13 9.04
C GLY A 190 -19.43 -2.78 9.33
N GLY A 191 -18.31 -2.19 8.89
CA GLY A 191 -16.98 -2.80 9.06
C GLY A 191 -15.91 -2.38 8.05
N LEU A 192 -14.77 -3.05 8.08
CA LEU A 192 -13.65 -2.82 7.15
C LEU A 192 -13.86 -3.63 5.86
N ARG A 193 -13.48 -3.04 4.72
CA ARG A 193 -13.49 -3.70 3.41
C ARG A 193 -12.10 -3.61 2.77
N PRO A 194 -11.73 -4.54 1.86
CA PRO A 194 -10.41 -4.53 1.20
C PRO A 194 -10.26 -3.33 0.25
N MET A 195 -11.38 -2.70 -0.13
CA MET A 195 -11.45 -1.59 -1.09
C MET A 195 -10.90 -2.04 -2.45
N GLY A 196 -9.96 -1.31 -3.05
CA GLY A 196 -9.32 -1.71 -4.32
C GLY A 196 -8.19 -2.73 -4.16
N ARG A 197 -8.21 -3.56 -3.11
CA ARG A 197 -7.22 -4.64 -2.87
C ARG A 197 -7.96 -5.97 -2.76
N ASN A 198 -7.19 -7.06 -2.71
CA ASN A 198 -7.74 -8.41 -2.48
C ASN A 198 -8.03 -8.66 -1.00
N HIS A 199 -7.25 -8.08 -0.10
CA HIS A 199 -7.34 -8.31 1.35
C HIS A 199 -7.47 -7.01 2.14
N VAL A 200 -8.12 -7.08 3.30
CA VAL A 200 -7.96 -6.12 4.39
C VAL A 200 -6.63 -6.41 5.07
N HIS A 201 -5.82 -5.37 5.31
CA HIS A 201 -4.48 -5.51 5.86
C HIS A 201 -4.42 -4.96 7.29
N PHE A 202 -3.73 -5.69 8.15
CA PHE A 202 -3.57 -5.40 9.57
C PHE A 202 -2.11 -5.48 9.96
N SER A 203 -1.73 -4.65 10.93
CA SER A 203 -0.42 -4.67 11.57
C SER A 203 -0.46 -5.54 12.82
N THR A 204 0.68 -6.12 13.18
CA THR A 204 0.87 -6.88 14.42
C THR A 204 1.37 -6.01 15.59
N GLY A 205 1.55 -4.71 15.35
CA GLY A 205 1.99 -3.72 16.32
C GLY A 205 1.85 -2.30 15.79
N LEU A 206 2.10 -1.31 16.64
CA LEU A 206 2.12 0.10 16.29
C LEU A 206 3.46 0.51 15.68
N PRO A 207 3.51 1.57 14.85
CA PRO A 207 4.77 2.04 14.25
C PRO A 207 5.83 2.52 15.24
N GLU A 208 5.45 2.71 16.51
CA GLU A 208 6.26 3.25 17.59
C GLU A 208 6.74 2.15 18.55
N ASP A 209 6.26 0.93 18.37
CA ASP A 209 6.72 -0.21 19.15
C ASP A 209 8.17 -0.53 18.76
N GLU A 210 9.10 -0.45 19.71
CA GLU A 210 10.53 -0.75 19.52
C GLU A 210 10.80 -2.22 19.17
N ALA A 211 9.77 -3.08 19.22
CA ALA A 211 9.83 -4.53 19.08
C ALA A 211 10.14 -5.05 17.66
N GLY A 212 10.65 -4.21 16.75
CA GLY A 212 11.07 -4.63 15.41
C GLY A 212 9.92 -5.10 14.49
N VAL A 213 8.67 -4.83 14.86
CA VAL A 213 7.50 -5.21 14.07
C VAL A 213 7.40 -4.30 12.84
N VAL A 214 7.43 -4.89 11.64
CA VAL A 214 7.23 -4.15 10.38
C VAL A 214 5.77 -3.72 10.29
N SER A 215 5.45 -2.55 10.88
CA SER A 215 4.10 -2.01 10.83
C SER A 215 3.76 -1.59 9.39
N GLY A 216 2.89 -2.37 8.73
CA GLY A 216 2.31 -2.01 7.43
C GLY A 216 1.51 -0.69 7.49
N MET A 217 1.09 -0.30 8.70
CA MET A 217 0.34 0.91 9.01
C MET A 217 1.10 2.18 8.61
N ARG A 218 0.37 3.23 8.21
CA ARG A 218 0.99 4.54 8.01
C ARG A 218 1.23 5.20 9.36
N ARG A 219 2.40 5.83 9.54
CA ARG A 219 2.79 6.48 10.80
C ARG A 219 1.79 7.58 11.20
N ASP A 220 1.19 8.24 10.23
CA ASP A 220 0.19 9.30 10.37
C ASP A 220 -1.25 8.80 10.47
N ALA A 221 -1.50 7.50 10.66
CA ALA A 221 -2.85 7.00 10.96
C ALA A 221 -3.38 7.67 12.24
N GLU A 222 -4.64 8.09 12.22
CA GLU A 222 -5.28 8.87 13.29
C GLU A 222 -6.18 8.01 14.18
N LEU A 223 -6.65 6.87 13.66
CA LEU A 223 -7.48 5.88 14.35
C LEU A 223 -6.85 4.50 14.28
N LEU A 224 -6.97 3.76 15.38
CA LEU A 224 -6.58 2.36 15.50
C LEU A 224 -7.84 1.52 15.71
N ILE A 225 -7.99 0.48 14.90
CA ILE A 225 -9.08 -0.50 15.02
C ILE A 225 -8.43 -1.84 15.37
N TYR A 226 -8.55 -2.25 16.63
CA TYR A 226 -8.11 -3.55 17.12
C TYR A 226 -9.21 -4.57 16.84
N VAL A 227 -8.83 -5.72 16.28
CA VAL A 227 -9.79 -6.75 15.86
C VAL A 227 -9.65 -7.99 16.73
N ASP A 228 -10.77 -8.54 17.17
CA ASP A 228 -10.84 -9.88 17.75
C ASP A 228 -10.88 -10.92 16.61
N VAL A 229 -9.69 -11.33 16.18
CA VAL A 229 -9.52 -12.34 15.13
C VAL A 229 -10.11 -13.68 15.56
N ALA A 230 -9.97 -14.05 16.83
CA ALA A 230 -10.41 -15.35 17.33
C ALA A 230 -11.95 -15.47 17.31
N ALA A 231 -12.66 -14.44 17.76
CA ALA A 231 -14.12 -14.38 17.65
C ALA A 231 -14.56 -14.41 16.18
N SER A 232 -13.87 -13.67 15.30
CA SER A 232 -14.19 -13.64 13.87
C SER A 232 -14.04 -15.00 13.17
N MET A 233 -13.03 -15.78 13.56
CA MET A 233 -12.80 -17.14 13.04
C MET A 233 -13.87 -18.11 13.54
N ARG A 234 -14.20 -18.07 14.84
CA ARG A 234 -15.13 -19.02 15.46
C ARG A 234 -16.57 -18.81 15.02
N GLU A 235 -17.01 -17.55 14.96
CA GLU A 235 -18.42 -17.23 14.73
C GLU A 235 -18.77 -17.05 13.24
N ALA A 236 -17.87 -16.44 12.46
CA ALA A 236 -18.12 -16.08 11.08
C ALA A 236 -17.26 -16.87 10.09
N GLY A 237 -16.39 -17.78 10.57
CA GLY A 237 -15.52 -18.58 9.71
C GLY A 237 -14.53 -17.76 8.89
N ILE A 238 -14.22 -16.53 9.32
CA ILE A 238 -13.32 -15.65 8.57
C ILE A 238 -11.93 -16.26 8.54
N LYS A 239 -11.38 -16.40 7.33
CA LYS A 239 -10.01 -16.89 7.12
C LYS A 239 -9.02 -15.75 7.22
N TRP A 240 -7.87 -16.04 7.80
CA TRP A 240 -6.80 -15.08 8.00
C TRP A 240 -5.46 -15.70 7.67
N TRP A 241 -4.52 -14.85 7.26
CA TRP A 241 -3.17 -15.25 6.89
C TRP A 241 -2.14 -14.28 7.43
N MET A 242 -0.92 -14.79 7.59
CA MET A 242 0.30 -14.05 7.89
C MET A 242 1.20 -14.05 6.66
N SER A 243 1.63 -12.87 6.23
CA SER A 243 2.70 -12.75 5.24
C SER A 243 4.08 -12.91 5.87
N ASP A 244 5.09 -13.20 5.04
CA ASP A 244 6.49 -13.28 5.48
C ASP A 244 7.00 -12.04 6.24
N ASN A 245 6.45 -10.87 5.93
CA ASN A 245 6.83 -9.60 6.58
C ASN A 245 5.95 -9.23 7.79
N GLY A 246 5.21 -10.19 8.35
CA GLY A 246 4.48 -9.98 9.61
C GLY A 246 3.17 -9.19 9.48
N VAL A 247 2.65 -9.04 8.26
CA VAL A 247 1.36 -8.39 7.99
C VAL A 247 0.26 -9.44 8.05
N VAL A 248 -0.82 -9.11 8.76
CA VAL A 248 -2.00 -9.98 8.86
C VAL A 248 -3.01 -9.58 7.79
N LEU A 249 -3.56 -10.56 7.09
CA LEU A 249 -4.47 -10.36 5.96
C LEU A 249 -5.74 -11.19 6.14
N THR A 250 -6.85 -10.67 5.63
CA THR A 250 -8.08 -11.44 5.45
C THR A 250 -8.84 -10.92 4.23
N GLU A 251 -9.53 -11.83 3.54
CA GLU A 251 -10.48 -11.47 2.49
C GLU A 251 -11.75 -10.86 3.08
N GLY A 252 -12.03 -11.10 4.37
CA GLY A 252 -13.29 -10.79 5.05
C GLY A 252 -14.25 -11.98 5.04
N ALA A 253 -15.46 -11.75 5.55
CA ALA A 253 -16.60 -12.64 5.47
C ALA A 253 -17.36 -12.42 4.14
N GLU A 254 -18.69 -12.44 4.19
CA GLU A 254 -19.55 -12.08 3.06
C GLU A 254 -19.21 -10.68 2.51
N GLU A 255 -19.19 -10.56 1.18
CA GLU A 255 -18.76 -9.35 0.44
C GLU A 255 -17.37 -8.80 0.81
N GLY A 256 -16.52 -9.60 1.43
CA GLY A 256 -15.20 -9.20 1.89
C GLY A 256 -15.21 -8.21 3.07
N LEU A 257 -16.27 -8.23 3.87
CA LEU A 257 -16.40 -7.38 5.05
C LEU A 257 -15.70 -8.01 6.26
N VAL A 258 -14.97 -7.22 7.04
CA VAL A 258 -14.61 -7.55 8.43
C VAL A 258 -15.58 -6.79 9.33
N PRO A 259 -16.61 -7.46 9.89
CA PRO A 259 -17.68 -6.80 10.62
C PRO A 259 -17.21 -6.01 11.84
N ALA A 260 -17.84 -4.86 12.08
CA ALA A 260 -17.55 -3.99 13.23
C ALA A 260 -17.83 -4.65 14.59
N LYS A 261 -18.69 -5.69 14.62
CA LYS A 261 -18.89 -6.50 15.84
C LYS A 261 -17.62 -7.21 16.33
N TYR A 262 -16.62 -7.38 15.46
CA TYR A 262 -15.31 -7.92 15.84
C TYR A 262 -14.27 -6.84 16.16
N PHE A 263 -14.67 -5.56 16.21
CA PHE A 263 -13.78 -4.51 16.69
C PHE A 263 -13.71 -4.59 18.21
N ARG A 264 -12.60 -5.13 18.71
CA ARG A 264 -12.30 -5.20 20.15
C ARG A 264 -12.21 -3.81 20.75
N GLU A 265 -11.51 -2.91 20.06
CA GLU A 265 -11.44 -1.50 20.46
C GLU A 265 -11.16 -0.62 19.23
N VAL A 266 -11.80 0.56 19.19
CA VAL A 266 -11.42 1.62 18.25
C VAL A 266 -11.04 2.86 19.04
N ALA A 267 -9.81 3.33 18.88
CA ALA A 267 -9.27 4.46 19.64
C ALA A 267 -8.57 5.48 18.73
N GLY A 268 -8.73 6.75 19.06
CA GLY A 268 -8.00 7.84 18.43
C GLY A 268 -6.58 7.95 18.94
N ARG A 269 -5.62 8.09 18.02
CA ARG A 269 -4.20 8.35 18.35
C ARG A 269 -3.90 9.82 18.58
N THR A 270 -4.74 10.70 18.08
CA THR A 270 -4.50 12.15 18.07
C THR A 270 -5.74 12.91 18.51
N GLN A 271 -5.59 14.22 18.73
CA GLN A 271 -6.70 15.16 18.94
C GLN A 271 -7.63 14.81 20.12
N GLY A 272 -7.21 13.97 21.06
CA GLY A 272 -7.97 13.64 22.27
C GLY A 272 -9.27 12.88 22.02
N VAL A 273 -9.38 12.14 20.91
CA VAL A 273 -10.63 11.45 20.50
C VAL A 273 -11.06 10.34 21.46
N GLY A 274 -10.12 9.73 22.19
CA GLY A 274 -10.43 8.64 23.12
C GLY A 274 -10.91 7.37 22.40
N VAL A 275 -11.73 6.57 23.10
CA VAL A 275 -12.28 5.30 22.60
C VAL A 275 -13.66 5.54 22.00
N LEU A 276 -13.85 5.08 20.76
CA LEU A 276 -15.10 5.19 19.99
C LEU A 276 -15.89 3.88 19.98
N TRP A 277 -15.19 2.75 20.10
CA TRP A 277 -15.78 1.42 20.00
C TRP A 277 -15.10 0.49 21.01
N ARG A 278 -15.88 -0.41 21.63
CA ARG A 278 -15.37 -1.42 22.54
C ARG A 278 -16.24 -2.67 22.45
N ASP A 279 -15.60 -3.83 22.40
CA ASP A 279 -16.25 -5.15 22.41
C ASP A 279 -17.40 -5.28 21.39
N GLY A 280 -17.18 -4.76 20.18
CA GLY A 280 -18.16 -4.83 19.10
C GLY A 280 -19.25 -3.75 19.12
N GLU A 281 -19.27 -2.86 20.13
CA GLU A 281 -20.27 -1.80 20.27
C GLU A 281 -19.68 -0.38 20.23
N ALA A 282 -20.46 0.56 19.67
CA ALA A 282 -20.11 1.98 19.70
C ALA A 282 -20.29 2.54 21.11
N VAL A 283 -19.27 3.20 21.65
CA VAL A 283 -19.29 3.81 22.98
C VAL A 283 -19.19 5.34 22.93
N ALA A 284 -18.71 5.89 21.82
CA ALA A 284 -18.67 7.34 21.58
C ALA A 284 -18.61 7.64 20.08
N ASP A 285 -19.07 8.84 19.72
CA ASP A 285 -18.88 9.42 18.40
C ASP A 285 -17.55 10.17 18.30
N LEU A 286 -17.13 10.46 17.06
CA LEU A 286 -16.03 11.40 16.84
C LEU A 286 -16.39 12.76 17.45
N PRO A 287 -15.54 13.34 18.32
CA PRO A 287 -15.83 14.61 18.95
C PRO A 287 -16.06 15.74 17.94
N ALA A 288 -17.00 16.63 18.25
CA ALA A 288 -17.18 17.85 17.49
C ALA A 288 -15.91 18.73 17.57
N GLY A 289 -15.50 19.31 16.45
CA GLY A 289 -14.35 20.23 16.39
C GLY A 289 -12.99 19.58 16.10
N ILE A 290 -12.92 18.27 15.89
CA ILE A 290 -11.69 17.65 15.39
C ILE A 290 -11.39 18.12 13.97
N THR A 291 -10.11 18.29 13.66
CA THR A 291 -9.66 18.60 12.31
C THR A 291 -9.59 17.30 11.49
N ILE A 292 -10.49 17.16 10.52
CA ILE A 292 -10.51 16.01 9.61
C ILE A 292 -9.65 16.31 8.37
N ARG A 293 -8.67 15.44 8.08
CA ARG A 293 -7.82 15.55 6.89
C ARG A 293 -7.92 14.29 6.03
N VAL A 294 -8.02 14.47 4.71
CA VAL A 294 -7.90 13.36 3.76
C VAL A 294 -6.41 13.14 3.45
N PRO A 295 -5.86 11.92 3.63
CA PRO A 295 -4.45 11.65 3.36
C PRO A 295 -4.06 11.92 1.90
N GLN A 296 -2.86 12.46 1.69
CA GLN A 296 -2.33 12.73 0.35
C GLN A 296 -2.32 11.46 -0.52
N GLY A 297 -2.69 11.60 -1.80
CA GLY A 297 -2.83 10.49 -2.75
C GLY A 297 -4.15 9.71 -2.69
N LYS A 298 -5.09 10.09 -1.80
CA LYS A 298 -6.47 9.56 -1.74
C LYS A 298 -7.55 10.62 -1.98
N ALA A 299 -7.18 11.85 -2.35
CA ALA A 299 -8.14 12.83 -2.82
C ALA A 299 -8.79 12.29 -4.11
N ARG A 300 -10.08 11.97 -4.06
CA ARG A 300 -10.85 11.79 -5.28
C ARG A 300 -10.82 13.13 -6.04
N ALA A 301 -10.52 13.06 -7.33
CA ALA A 301 -10.92 14.09 -8.29
C ALA A 301 -12.42 14.32 -8.11
N GLY A 302 -12.79 15.51 -7.63
CA GLY A 302 -14.14 15.78 -7.16
C GLY A 302 -14.20 17.12 -6.45
N GLY A 303 -13.83 18.18 -7.16
CA GLY A 303 -13.99 19.56 -6.73
C GLY A 303 -14.57 20.36 -7.88
N GLY A 304 -15.85 20.74 -7.74
CA GLY A 304 -16.69 21.26 -8.81
C GLY A 304 -16.17 22.54 -9.46
N ARG A 305 -16.52 22.69 -10.74
CA ARG A 305 -16.42 23.97 -11.44
C ARG A 305 -17.73 24.73 -11.17
N GLY A 306 -17.58 25.85 -10.47
CA GLY A 306 -18.66 26.67 -9.97
C GLY A 306 -19.66 27.11 -11.04
N GLY A 307 -20.93 27.08 -10.66
CA GLY A 307 -21.99 27.81 -11.34
C GLY A 307 -21.65 29.29 -11.36
N ARG A 308 -21.34 29.81 -12.55
CA ARG A 308 -21.23 31.23 -12.81
C ARG A 308 -22.64 31.73 -13.09
N GLY A 309 -23.16 32.56 -12.19
CA GLY A 309 -24.41 33.27 -12.40
C GLY A 309 -24.34 34.09 -13.68
N GLY A 310 -25.29 33.86 -14.58
CA GLY A 310 -25.60 34.76 -15.68
C GLY A 310 -26.71 35.71 -15.23
N LYS A 311 -26.35 36.96 -14.98
CA LYS A 311 -27.25 38.10 -15.17
C LYS A 311 -26.99 38.63 -16.59
N ALA A 312 -28.01 38.57 -17.43
CA ALA A 312 -28.42 39.54 -18.46
C ALA A 312 -29.42 38.82 -19.37
#